data_AF-A0A7H1J3W2-F1
#
_entry.id   AF-A0A7H1J3W2-F1
#
_cell.length_a   1.000
_cell.length_b   1.000
_cell.length_c   1.000
_cell.angle_alpha   90.00
_cell.angle_beta   90.00
_cell.angle_gamma   90.00
#
_symmetry.space_group_name_H-M   'P 1'
#
loop_
_entity.id
_entity.type
_entity.pdbx_description
1 polymer ?
#
loop_
_entity_poly.entity_id
_entity_poly.type
_entity_poly.pdbx_seq_one_letter_code
_entity_poly.pdbx_strand_id
1 'polypeptide(L)'
;MIFIEALNRASTQTNEKKLISRNKYRPVISNKDSVDLSSAAHQVKEIHLDSQTKKTLTASTSIFANLIEHVLSHIMNSTLHLHSPEELNLDSKEWKIFLQVPPLNTEKINKADDYITPEVPQRPPAKQLIFHIPVKPLYGTPVEMTVLLSPHNGSPETPIFFHTFPKESWLPILHTPYSPEFLNQQITHYHILLDQDGEQDQLSSLHAHINQSKIAENNTQSAIFGLRIWRAKNQVLTPAVLGDSKVGLLFVGHYPPIEGNPITEEERARQANNLYTKA
;
A
#
# COMPACT_ATOMS: atom_id res chain seq x y z
N MET A 1 28.97 31.79 -11.98
CA MET A 1 28.81 32.30 -13.36
C MET A 1 30.04 31.87 -14.13
N ILE A 2 29.91 30.86 -14.98
CA ILE A 2 31.00 30.33 -15.82
C ILE A 2 30.53 30.47 -17.27
N PHE A 3 31.28 31.26 -18.03
CA PHE A 3 31.12 31.54 -19.45
C PHE A 3 31.94 30.56 -20.28
N ILE A 4 31.38 30.05 -21.39
CA ILE A 4 32.12 29.69 -22.60
C ILE A 4 31.24 30.00 -23.84
N GLU A 5 31.53 31.11 -24.51
CA GLU A 5 31.44 31.31 -25.97
C GLU A 5 32.73 30.75 -26.60
N ALA A 6 32.91 30.39 -27.86
CA ALA A 6 32.10 30.23 -29.08
C ALA A 6 33.01 29.44 -30.06
N LEU A 7 32.51 28.94 -31.19
CA LEU A 7 33.27 28.92 -32.45
C LEU A 7 32.32 28.83 -33.65
N ASN A 8 32.08 29.98 -34.27
CA ASN A 8 31.58 30.09 -35.63
C ASN A 8 32.64 29.57 -36.62
N ARG A 9 32.24 28.78 -37.63
CA ARG A 9 32.84 28.82 -38.98
C ARG A 9 31.78 28.56 -40.04
N ALA A 10 31.61 29.56 -40.90
CA ALA A 10 30.77 29.55 -42.09
C ALA A 10 31.34 28.65 -43.19
N SER A 11 30.46 28.02 -43.99
CA SER A 11 30.48 28.18 -45.45
C SER A 11 29.24 27.52 -46.08
N THR A 12 28.56 28.30 -46.91
CA THR A 12 27.59 27.85 -47.91
C THR A 12 28.33 27.32 -49.13
N GLN A 13 27.97 26.13 -49.62
CA GLN A 13 27.95 25.84 -51.06
C GLN A 13 27.12 24.58 -51.38
N THR A 14 26.57 24.60 -52.59
CA THR A 14 25.44 23.87 -53.14
C THR A 14 25.82 22.62 -53.94
N ASN A 15 24.91 21.63 -53.90
CA ASN A 15 24.59 20.59 -54.90
C ASN A 15 25.73 19.79 -55.56
N GLU A 16 25.69 18.45 -55.39
CA GLU A 16 25.44 17.56 -56.53
C GLU A 16 25.00 16.14 -56.10
N LYS A 17 24.21 15.53 -56.99
CA LYS A 17 23.45 14.29 -56.84
C LYS A 17 24.34 13.06 -56.69
N LYS A 18 23.91 12.08 -55.89
CA LYS A 18 23.94 10.66 -56.27
C LYS A 18 22.93 9.82 -55.47
N LEU A 19 22.02 9.22 -56.23
CA LEU A 19 21.02 8.24 -55.83
C LEU A 19 21.67 7.00 -55.20
N ILE A 20 21.29 6.66 -53.97
CA ILE A 20 21.32 5.27 -53.48
C ILE A 20 20.03 5.03 -52.68
N SER A 21 19.34 3.96 -53.09
CA SER A 21 18.08 3.42 -52.59
C SER A 21 17.97 3.35 -51.06
N ARG A 22 16.90 3.92 -50.49
CA ARG A 22 16.48 3.67 -49.11
C ARG A 22 15.07 3.09 -49.08
N ASN A 23 14.96 1.94 -48.42
CA ASN A 23 13.72 1.32 -47.97
C ASN A 23 12.83 2.35 -47.26
N LYS A 24 11.52 2.24 -47.52
CA LYS A 24 10.47 3.01 -46.85
C LYS A 24 10.46 2.69 -45.34
N TYR A 25 11.24 3.42 -44.56
CA TYR A 25 10.95 3.60 -43.14
C TYR A 25 9.91 4.72 -43.03
N ARG A 26 8.70 4.38 -42.58
CA ARG A 26 7.76 5.39 -42.11
C ARG A 26 8.43 6.13 -40.95
N PRO A 27 8.45 7.46 -40.90
CA PRO A 27 8.87 8.16 -39.70
C PRO A 27 7.81 7.87 -38.63
N VAL A 28 8.21 7.13 -37.60
CA VAL A 28 7.50 7.16 -36.32
C VAL A 28 7.59 8.63 -35.88
N ILE A 29 6.44 9.30 -35.89
CA ILE A 29 6.29 10.60 -35.27
C ILE A 29 6.56 10.38 -33.79
N SER A 30 7.79 10.70 -33.38
CA SER A 30 8.18 10.75 -31.98
C SER A 30 7.48 11.96 -31.38
N ASN A 31 6.29 11.76 -30.83
CA ASN A 31 5.68 12.68 -29.89
C ASN A 31 6.59 12.72 -28.66
N LYS A 32 7.58 13.61 -28.65
CA LYS A 32 8.53 13.77 -27.55
C LYS A 32 7.96 14.50 -26.32
N ASP A 33 6.65 14.73 -26.29
CA ASP A 33 5.95 15.36 -25.17
C ASP A 33 4.90 14.46 -24.51
N SER A 34 4.88 13.15 -24.81
CA SER A 34 4.13 12.20 -23.98
C SER A 34 5.03 11.70 -22.85
N VAL A 35 4.73 12.13 -21.63
CA VAL A 35 5.22 11.45 -20.42
C VAL A 35 4.52 10.08 -20.40
N ASP A 36 5.22 9.04 -20.86
CA ASP A 36 4.75 7.67 -20.71
C ASP A 36 4.76 7.34 -19.21
N LEU A 37 3.59 7.53 -18.57
CA LEU A 37 3.32 6.99 -17.25
C LEU A 37 3.56 5.47 -17.34
N SER A 38 4.34 4.93 -16.39
CA SER A 38 4.66 3.51 -16.36
C SER A 38 3.38 2.66 -16.48
N SER A 39 3.47 1.46 -17.05
CA SER A 39 2.34 0.52 -17.10
C SER A 39 1.74 0.25 -15.70
N ALA A 40 2.54 0.42 -14.65
CA ALA A 40 2.11 0.38 -13.25
C ALA A 40 1.19 1.56 -12.86
N ALA A 41 1.45 2.78 -13.34
CA ALA A 41 0.58 3.94 -13.10
C ALA A 41 -0.81 3.80 -13.78
N HIS A 42 -0.89 3.04 -14.87
CA HIS A 42 -2.16 2.72 -15.53
C HIS A 42 -3.02 1.68 -14.79
N GLN A 43 -2.48 1.02 -13.76
CA GLN A 43 -3.17 -0.02 -12.99
C GLN A 43 -3.60 0.43 -11.59
N VAL A 44 -3.29 1.67 -11.19
CA VAL A 44 -3.69 2.21 -9.88
C VAL A 44 -5.20 2.40 -9.89
N LYS A 45 -5.90 1.55 -9.13
CA LYS A 45 -7.35 1.65 -8.93
C LYS A 45 -7.62 2.46 -7.67
N GLU A 46 -8.48 3.46 -7.78
CA GLU A 46 -9.01 4.14 -6.60
C GLU A 46 -10.20 3.35 -6.06
N ILE A 47 -10.22 3.13 -4.75
CA ILE A 47 -11.37 2.61 -4.01
C ILE A 47 -11.80 3.63 -2.98
N HIS A 48 -13.04 3.54 -2.53
CA HIS A 48 -13.47 4.24 -1.33
C HIS A 48 -14.15 3.30 -0.34
N LEU A 49 -14.05 3.67 0.93
CA LEU A 49 -14.74 3.05 2.05
C LEU A 49 -15.80 4.05 2.54
N ASP A 50 -17.02 3.58 2.74
CA ASP A 50 -18.16 4.40 3.12
C ASP A 50 -18.80 3.85 4.41
N SER A 51 -19.13 4.74 5.35
CA SER A 51 -19.80 4.39 6.60
C SER A 51 -21.14 3.66 6.41
N GLN A 52 -21.85 3.94 5.31
CA GLN A 52 -23.16 3.33 5.02
C GLN A 52 -23.08 1.88 4.54
N THR A 53 -21.93 1.44 4.01
CA THR A 53 -21.78 0.11 3.40
C THR A 53 -21.11 -0.91 4.32
N LYS A 54 -20.92 -0.57 5.59
CA LYS A 54 -20.23 -1.42 6.56
C LYS A 54 -20.92 -2.77 6.74
N LYS A 55 -20.12 -3.83 6.88
CA LYS A 55 -20.59 -5.10 7.40
C LYS A 55 -20.45 -5.10 8.92
N THR A 56 -21.40 -5.73 9.61
CA THR A 56 -21.32 -5.87 11.07
C THR A 56 -20.02 -6.59 11.46
N LEU A 57 -19.33 -6.06 12.46
CA LEU A 57 -18.20 -6.76 13.07
C LEU A 57 -18.65 -8.11 13.62
N THR A 58 -18.01 -9.16 13.14
CA THR A 58 -18.21 -10.54 13.59
C THR A 58 -17.06 -10.97 14.52
N ALA A 59 -17.28 -12.05 15.26
CA ALA A 59 -16.22 -12.70 16.03
C ALA A 59 -15.01 -13.08 15.16
N SER A 60 -15.25 -13.53 13.92
CA SER A 60 -14.19 -13.88 12.96
C SER A 60 -13.34 -12.67 12.56
N THR A 61 -13.99 -11.51 12.33
CA THR A 61 -13.25 -10.27 12.04
C THR A 61 -12.48 -9.76 13.25
N SER A 62 -13.01 -9.95 14.47
CA SER A 62 -12.30 -9.61 15.70
C SER A 62 -11.05 -10.48 15.90
N ILE A 63 -11.12 -11.79 15.65
CA ILE A 63 -9.92 -12.65 15.67
C ILE A 63 -8.88 -12.13 14.68
N PHE A 64 -9.29 -11.85 13.45
CA PHE A 64 -8.36 -11.35 12.44
C PHE A 64 -7.70 -10.02 12.84
N ALA A 65 -8.48 -9.08 13.39
CA ALA A 65 -7.95 -7.81 13.91
C ALA A 65 -6.92 -8.05 15.03
N ASN A 66 -7.23 -8.92 16.00
CA ASN A 66 -6.33 -9.25 17.10
C ASN A 66 -5.04 -9.93 16.62
N LEU A 67 -5.10 -10.78 15.58
CA LEU A 67 -3.90 -11.38 14.99
C LEU A 67 -2.98 -10.31 14.38
N ILE A 68 -3.55 -9.31 13.68
CA ILE A 68 -2.77 -8.20 13.12
C ILE A 68 -2.14 -7.37 14.24
N GLU A 69 -2.93 -6.97 15.24
CA GLU A 69 -2.44 -6.21 16.39
C GLU A 69 -1.28 -6.92 17.08
N HIS A 70 -1.40 -8.23 17.30
CA HIS A 70 -0.38 -9.06 17.94
C HIS A 70 0.91 -9.14 17.12
N VAL A 71 0.79 -9.32 15.80
CA VAL A 71 1.94 -9.34 14.87
C VAL A 71 2.63 -7.97 14.82
N LEU A 72 1.88 -6.88 14.68
CA LEU A 72 2.47 -5.54 14.60
C LEU A 72 3.13 -5.15 15.92
N SER A 73 2.50 -5.44 17.05
CA SER A 73 3.07 -5.17 18.38
C SER A 73 4.38 -5.92 18.58
N HIS A 74 4.47 -7.16 18.09
CA HIS A 74 5.70 -7.94 18.12
C HIS A 74 6.80 -7.34 17.23
N ILE A 75 6.47 -6.97 15.98
CA ILE A 75 7.45 -6.40 15.03
C ILE A 75 7.97 -5.04 15.52
N MET A 76 7.09 -4.20 16.05
CA MET A 76 7.42 -2.85 16.50
C MET A 76 7.95 -2.81 17.94
N ASN A 77 7.96 -3.96 18.62
CA ASN A 77 8.35 -4.09 20.03
C ASN A 77 7.65 -3.04 20.92
N SER A 78 6.35 -2.86 20.67
CA SER A 78 5.52 -1.86 21.33
C SER A 78 4.11 -2.40 21.50
N THR A 79 3.42 -1.93 22.53
CA THR A 79 1.99 -2.19 22.70
C THR A 79 1.22 -1.29 21.75
N LEU A 80 0.76 -1.85 20.64
CA LEU A 80 -0.14 -1.18 19.71
C LEU A 80 -1.57 -1.56 20.05
N HIS A 81 -2.50 -0.66 19.78
CA HIS A 81 -3.91 -0.94 19.89
C HIS A 81 -4.58 -0.63 18.55
N LEU A 82 -5.33 -1.61 18.05
CA LEU A 82 -6.08 -1.52 16.81
C LEU A 82 -7.53 -1.18 17.14
N HIS A 83 -7.91 0.06 16.85
CA HIS A 83 -9.25 0.55 17.15
C HIS A 83 -10.28 0.06 16.13
N SER A 84 -11.48 -0.23 16.62
CA SER A 84 -12.65 -0.37 15.75
C SER A 84 -13.36 0.99 15.52
N PRO A 85 -13.98 1.21 14.35
CA PRO A 85 -14.81 2.40 14.14
C PRO A 85 -15.97 2.52 15.13
N GLU A 86 -16.54 1.38 15.56
CA GLU A 86 -17.53 1.27 16.62
C GLU A 86 -17.03 1.87 17.93
N GLU A 87 -15.82 1.51 18.37
CA GLU A 87 -15.19 2.10 19.54
C GLU A 87 -15.03 3.61 19.41
N LEU A 88 -14.69 4.11 18.22
CA LEU A 88 -14.50 5.54 17.96
C LEU A 88 -15.81 6.31 17.71
N ASN A 89 -16.98 5.66 17.81
CA ASN A 89 -18.30 6.21 17.53
C ASN A 89 -18.46 6.77 16.09
N LEU A 90 -17.69 6.24 15.14
CA LEU A 90 -17.72 6.66 13.74
C LEU A 90 -18.97 6.19 13.00
N ASP A 91 -19.62 5.17 13.53
CA ASP A 91 -20.80 4.50 12.98
C ASP A 91 -22.04 5.37 12.81
N SER A 92 -22.15 6.42 13.62
CA SER A 92 -23.29 7.34 13.60
C SER A 92 -23.13 8.48 12.60
N LYS A 93 -22.01 8.52 11.88
CA LYS A 93 -21.57 9.66 11.07
C LYS A 93 -21.34 9.23 9.63
N GLU A 94 -21.63 10.13 8.71
CA GLU A 94 -21.35 9.92 7.29
C GLU A 94 -19.92 10.31 6.99
N TRP A 95 -19.13 9.38 6.47
CA TRP A 95 -17.76 9.63 6.08
C TRP A 95 -17.35 8.75 4.91
N LYS A 96 -16.34 9.21 4.16
CA LYS A 96 -15.71 8.46 3.08
C LYS A 96 -14.20 8.55 3.21
N ILE A 97 -13.52 7.43 2.96
CA ILE A 97 -12.06 7.35 2.88
C ILE A 97 -11.72 6.86 1.49
N PHE A 98 -10.88 7.61 0.78
CA PHE A 98 -10.39 7.24 -0.54
C PHE A 98 -9.01 6.62 -0.40
N LEU A 99 -8.78 5.49 -1.07
CA LEU A 99 -7.52 4.77 -1.03
C LEU A 99 -7.12 4.38 -2.45
N GLN A 100 -5.83 4.47 -2.73
CA GLN A 100 -5.27 3.88 -3.93
C GLN A 100 -4.91 2.43 -3.64
N VAL A 101 -5.51 1.50 -4.39
CA VAL A 101 -5.18 0.08 -4.32
C VAL A 101 -3.88 -0.13 -5.07
N PRO A 102 -2.87 -0.69 -4.41
CA PRO A 102 -1.59 -0.82 -5.05
C PRO A 102 -1.57 -2.07 -5.95
N PRO A 103 -0.69 -2.11 -6.98
CA PRO A 103 -0.73 -3.16 -8.00
C PRO A 103 -0.34 -4.52 -7.44
N LEU A 104 -1.15 -5.55 -7.73
CA LEU A 104 -0.96 -6.94 -7.28
C LEU A 104 0.33 -7.57 -7.82
N ASN A 105 0.69 -7.25 -9.07
CA ASN A 105 1.87 -7.73 -9.75
C ASN A 105 2.52 -6.55 -10.46
N THR A 106 3.60 -6.00 -9.91
CA THR A 106 4.59 -5.39 -10.78
C THR A 106 5.28 -6.57 -11.47
N GLU A 107 5.00 -6.78 -12.75
CA GLU A 107 5.89 -7.59 -13.57
C GLU A 107 7.30 -7.12 -13.24
N LYS A 108 8.17 -8.03 -12.82
CA LYS A 108 9.59 -7.74 -12.72
C LYS A 108 9.98 -7.30 -14.12
N ILE A 109 10.03 -5.99 -14.35
CA ILE A 109 10.60 -5.44 -15.57
C ILE A 109 12.01 -5.98 -15.53
N ASN A 110 12.27 -6.99 -16.35
CA ASN A 110 13.62 -7.41 -16.68
C ASN A 110 14.26 -6.13 -17.18
N LYS A 111 15.06 -5.47 -16.33
CA LYS A 111 15.91 -4.36 -16.72
C LYS A 111 16.98 -4.93 -17.64
N ALA A 112 16.58 -5.20 -18.88
CA ALA A 112 17.48 -5.25 -20.01
C ALA A 112 17.55 -3.82 -20.54
N ASP A 113 18.29 -2.97 -19.83
CA ASP A 113 18.92 -1.79 -20.40
C ASP A 113 20.11 -1.43 -19.50
N ASP A 114 21.29 -1.68 -20.07
CA ASP A 114 22.61 -1.43 -19.48
C ASP A 114 22.76 0.04 -19.11
N TYR A 115 22.57 0.35 -17.83
CA TYR A 115 23.26 1.46 -17.19
C TYR A 115 23.96 0.90 -15.96
N ILE A 116 25.29 1.07 -15.94
CA ILE A 116 26.18 0.69 -14.83
C ILE A 116 25.72 1.45 -13.58
N THR A 117 24.88 0.79 -12.77
CA THR A 117 24.55 1.30 -11.44
C THR A 117 25.77 1.15 -10.54
N PRO A 118 26.17 2.18 -9.77
CA PRO A 118 27.23 2.05 -8.79
C PRO A 118 26.89 0.92 -7.80
N GLU A 119 27.89 0.19 -7.32
CA GLU A 119 27.77 -0.87 -6.32
C GLU A 119 27.19 -0.31 -5.01
N VAL A 120 25.88 -0.12 -4.97
CA VAL A 120 25.14 0.05 -3.72
C VAL A 120 25.24 -1.30 -3.01
N PRO A 121 25.65 -1.33 -1.72
CA PRO A 121 25.72 -2.59 -0.98
C PRO A 121 24.38 -3.30 -1.11
N GLN A 122 24.39 -4.47 -1.76
CA GLN A 122 23.20 -5.25 -2.02
C GLN A 122 22.65 -5.71 -0.68
N ARG A 123 21.63 -5.01 -0.18
CA ARG A 123 20.85 -5.49 0.96
C ARG A 123 20.30 -6.87 0.60
N PRO A 124 20.27 -7.83 1.54
CA PRO A 124 19.68 -9.13 1.28
C PRO A 124 18.23 -8.92 0.80
N PRO A 125 17.70 -9.75 -0.10
CA PRO A 125 16.34 -9.57 -0.60
C PRO A 125 15.34 -9.58 0.56
N ALA A 126 14.32 -8.74 0.46
CA ALA A 126 13.24 -8.71 1.44
C ALA A 126 12.56 -10.08 1.53
N LYS A 127 12.39 -10.59 2.75
CA LYS A 127 11.78 -11.89 3.00
C LYS A 127 10.27 -11.71 3.22
N GLN A 128 9.51 -12.77 2.94
CA GLN A 128 8.19 -12.92 3.54
C GLN A 128 8.36 -13.50 4.94
N LEU A 129 7.66 -12.94 5.92
CA LEU A 129 7.72 -13.35 7.32
C LEU A 129 6.49 -14.18 7.66
N ILE A 130 6.69 -15.27 8.41
CA ILE A 130 5.64 -16.18 8.84
C ILE A 130 5.57 -16.12 10.36
N PHE A 131 4.38 -15.79 10.88
CA PHE A 131 4.12 -15.73 12.30
C PHE A 131 3.17 -16.84 12.72
N HIS A 132 3.63 -17.71 13.62
CA HIS A 132 2.85 -18.76 14.24
C HIS A 132 2.31 -18.26 15.57
N ILE A 133 0.99 -18.24 15.70
CA ILE A 133 0.29 -17.63 16.83
C ILE A 133 -0.59 -18.71 17.47
N PRO A 134 -0.24 -19.20 18.67
CA PRO A 134 -1.11 -20.09 19.42
C PRO A 134 -2.29 -19.29 19.98
N VAL A 135 -3.48 -19.49 19.41
CA VAL A 135 -4.71 -18.81 19.82
C VAL A 135 -5.45 -19.68 20.83
N LYS A 136 -5.50 -19.22 22.08
CA LYS A 136 -6.12 -19.95 23.18
C LYS A 136 -7.62 -19.61 23.27
N PRO A 137 -8.52 -20.61 23.14
CA PRO A 137 -9.95 -20.42 23.43
C PRO A 137 -10.21 -20.16 24.91
N LEU A 138 -11.46 -19.83 25.24
CA LEU A 138 -11.94 -19.64 26.62
C LEU A 138 -11.58 -20.83 27.53
N TYR A 139 -11.60 -22.05 26.99
CA TYR A 139 -11.20 -23.29 27.66
C TYR A 139 -10.64 -24.28 26.64
N GLY A 140 -9.81 -25.24 27.04
CA GLY A 140 -9.24 -26.25 26.14
C GLY A 140 -7.85 -25.88 25.57
N THR A 141 -7.45 -26.56 24.50
CA THR A 141 -6.12 -26.44 23.89
C THR A 141 -6.05 -25.28 22.89
N PRO A 142 -4.91 -24.58 22.77
CA PRO A 142 -4.71 -23.58 21.74
C PRO A 142 -4.83 -24.14 20.33
N VAL A 143 -5.38 -23.33 19.42
CA VAL A 143 -5.40 -23.57 17.97
C VAL A 143 -4.31 -22.72 17.34
N GLU A 144 -3.46 -23.32 16.51
CA GLU A 144 -2.41 -22.59 15.80
C GLU A 144 -3.01 -21.80 14.63
N MET A 145 -2.74 -20.49 14.60
CA MET A 145 -3.06 -19.62 13.47
C MET A 145 -1.77 -19.00 12.93
N THR A 146 -1.70 -18.84 11.62
CA THR A 146 -0.52 -18.35 10.90
C THR A 146 -0.84 -17.06 10.14
N VAL A 147 0.05 -16.08 10.27
CA VAL A 147 0.01 -14.84 9.48
C VAL A 147 1.27 -14.77 8.62
N LEU A 148 1.08 -14.83 7.30
CA LEU A 148 2.10 -14.54 6.30
C LEU A 148 2.10 -13.03 6.03
N LEU A 149 3.19 -12.36 6.40
CA LEU A 149 3.41 -10.93 6.16
C LEU A 149 4.40 -10.76 5.01
N SER A 150 3.99 -10.04 3.97
CA SER A 150 4.87 -9.71 2.84
C SER A 150 5.00 -8.20 2.67
N PRO A 151 6.16 -7.68 2.22
CA PRO A 151 6.24 -6.30 1.80
C PRO A 151 5.36 -6.10 0.56
N HIS A 152 4.71 -4.94 0.47
CA HIS A 152 4.00 -4.56 -0.74
C HIS A 152 5.01 -4.10 -1.81
N ASN A 153 4.91 -4.62 -3.04
CA ASN A 153 5.86 -4.33 -4.12
C ASN A 153 5.80 -2.88 -4.65
N GLY A 154 4.72 -2.16 -4.34
CA GLY A 154 4.54 -0.75 -4.65
C GLY A 154 5.07 0.21 -3.60
N SER A 155 5.50 -0.29 -2.42
CA SER A 155 6.06 0.57 -1.38
C SER A 155 7.43 1.13 -1.84
N PRO A 156 7.69 2.44 -1.74
CA PRO A 156 8.92 3.06 -2.22
C PRO A 156 10.15 2.49 -1.50
N GLU A 157 9.99 2.20 -0.21
CA GLU A 157 10.99 1.50 0.59
C GLU A 157 10.38 0.28 1.25
N THR A 158 11.14 -0.81 1.29
CA THR A 158 10.79 -1.99 2.08
C THR A 158 11.28 -1.79 3.51
N PRO A 159 10.41 -1.93 4.53
CA PRO A 159 10.83 -1.80 5.93
C PRO A 159 11.97 -2.74 6.30
N ILE A 160 12.90 -2.24 7.11
CA ILE A 160 14.14 -2.95 7.46
C ILE A 160 13.89 -4.32 8.13
N PHE A 161 12.76 -4.46 8.84
CA PHE A 161 12.40 -5.70 9.51
C PHE A 161 12.21 -6.87 8.55
N PHE A 162 11.82 -6.64 7.29
CA PHE A 162 11.75 -7.72 6.29
C PHE A 162 13.11 -8.32 5.93
N HIS A 163 14.19 -7.63 6.26
CA HIS A 163 15.56 -8.09 6.04
C HIS A 163 16.16 -8.69 7.31
N THR A 164 15.86 -8.10 8.48
CA THR A 164 16.48 -8.46 9.75
C THR A 164 15.72 -9.53 10.55
N PHE A 165 14.39 -9.59 10.46
CA PHE A 165 13.63 -10.58 11.21
C PHE A 165 13.91 -12.01 10.73
N PRO A 166 13.78 -12.99 11.63
CA PRO A 166 13.69 -14.41 11.26
C PRO A 166 12.55 -14.61 10.26
N LYS A 167 12.75 -15.50 9.28
CA LYS A 167 11.72 -15.82 8.29
C LYS A 167 10.45 -16.38 8.95
N GLU A 168 10.61 -17.12 10.02
CA GLU A 168 9.55 -17.78 10.76
C GLU A 168 9.70 -17.44 12.24
N SER A 169 8.60 -17.09 12.91
CA SER A 169 8.60 -16.67 14.31
C SER A 169 7.37 -17.18 15.05
N TRP A 170 7.57 -17.63 16.28
CA TRP A 170 6.51 -18.08 17.18
C TRP A 170 6.16 -16.97 18.16
N LEU A 171 4.92 -16.54 18.14
CA LEU A 171 4.43 -15.46 19.00
C LEU A 171 3.88 -16.01 20.32
N PRO A 172 3.82 -15.19 21.38
CA PRO A 172 3.16 -15.54 22.62
C PRO A 172 1.68 -15.91 22.39
N ILE A 173 1.12 -16.65 23.36
CA ILE A 173 -0.28 -17.09 23.30
C ILE A 173 -1.22 -15.88 23.24
N LEU A 174 -2.11 -15.89 22.24
CA LEU A 174 -3.18 -14.92 22.10
C LEU A 174 -4.45 -15.49 22.75
N HIS A 175 -4.89 -14.89 23.85
CA HIS A 175 -6.11 -15.30 24.54
C HIS A 175 -7.35 -14.72 23.88
N THR A 176 -8.40 -15.53 23.75
CA THR A 176 -9.67 -15.09 23.18
C THR A 176 -10.85 -15.52 24.05
N PRO A 177 -11.97 -14.78 24.03
CA PRO A 177 -13.18 -15.16 24.76
C PRO A 177 -14.00 -16.24 24.05
N TYR A 178 -13.54 -16.72 22.89
CA TYR A 178 -14.34 -17.61 22.02
C TYR A 178 -14.20 -19.08 22.40
N SER A 179 -15.22 -19.87 22.09
CA SER A 179 -15.22 -21.31 22.37
C SER A 179 -14.28 -22.08 21.41
N PRO A 180 -13.80 -23.27 21.79
CA PRO A 180 -13.01 -24.12 20.91
C PRO A 180 -13.71 -24.48 19.61
N GLU A 181 -15.02 -24.78 19.67
CA GLU A 181 -15.81 -25.17 18.50
C GLU A 181 -15.85 -24.04 17.47
N PHE A 182 -15.98 -22.80 17.94
CA PHE A 182 -15.90 -21.64 17.07
C PHE A 182 -14.51 -21.47 16.47
N LEU A 183 -13.45 -21.52 17.28
CA LEU A 183 -12.06 -21.35 16.80
C LEU A 183 -11.68 -22.39 15.74
N ASN A 184 -12.11 -23.64 15.91
CA ASN A 184 -11.82 -24.74 14.99
C ASN A 184 -12.47 -24.55 13.60
N GLN A 185 -13.47 -23.68 13.48
CA GLN A 185 -14.12 -23.36 12.20
C GLN A 185 -13.49 -22.14 11.50
N GLN A 186 -12.55 -21.46 12.15
CA GLN A 186 -11.97 -20.22 11.62
C GLN A 186 -10.91 -20.49 10.56
N ILE A 187 -10.70 -19.49 9.72
CA ILE A 187 -9.53 -19.44 8.85
C ILE A 187 -8.28 -19.35 9.75
N THR A 188 -7.39 -20.31 9.61
CA THR A 188 -6.14 -20.37 10.38
C THR A 188 -4.96 -19.75 9.65
N HIS A 189 -5.08 -19.45 8.35
CA HIS A 189 -3.98 -18.92 7.54
C HIS A 189 -4.38 -17.61 6.89
N TYR A 190 -3.66 -16.54 7.20
CA TYR A 190 -3.87 -15.21 6.62
C TYR A 190 -2.65 -14.76 5.84
N HIS A 191 -2.87 -14.15 4.68
CA HIS A 191 -1.84 -13.44 3.94
C HIS A 191 -2.15 -11.95 3.96
N ILE A 192 -1.21 -11.17 4.48
CA ILE A 192 -1.28 -9.71 4.54
C ILE A 192 -0.07 -9.08 3.85
N LEU A 193 -0.31 -7.98 3.17
CA LEU A 193 0.72 -7.14 2.55
C LEU A 193 0.82 -5.85 3.35
N LEU A 194 2.05 -5.44 3.62
CA LEU A 194 2.35 -4.21 4.34
C LEU A 194 2.86 -3.16 3.38
N ASP A 195 2.19 -2.02 3.40
CA ASP A 195 2.45 -0.89 2.53
C ASP A 195 2.66 0.36 3.40
N GLN A 196 3.78 1.05 3.22
CA GLN A 196 4.14 2.26 3.98
C GLN A 196 4.10 3.52 3.08
N ASP A 197 3.47 3.41 1.91
CA ASP A 197 3.28 4.52 0.97
C ASP A 197 2.00 5.33 1.24
N GLY A 198 1.37 5.15 2.40
CA GLY A 198 0.20 5.92 2.77
C GLY A 198 0.54 7.33 3.24
N GLU A 199 -0.43 8.23 3.09
CA GLU A 199 -0.35 9.56 3.67
C GLU A 199 -0.43 9.48 5.20
N GLN A 200 0.35 10.30 5.90
CA GLN A 200 0.40 10.29 7.37
C GLN A 200 -0.94 10.69 8.02
N ASP A 201 -1.77 11.41 7.26
CA ASP A 201 -3.10 11.90 7.61
C ASP A 201 -4.20 11.26 6.74
N GLN A 202 -4.00 10.03 6.27
CA GLN A 202 -4.98 9.32 5.43
C GLN A 202 -6.36 9.13 6.11
N LEU A 203 -6.46 9.29 7.43
CA LEU A 203 -7.73 9.27 8.17
C LEU A 203 -8.24 10.68 8.53
N SER A 204 -7.72 11.73 7.89
CA SER A 204 -8.07 13.13 8.15
C SER A 204 -9.57 13.40 8.05
N SER A 205 -10.27 12.75 7.11
CA SER A 205 -11.73 12.86 6.97
C SER A 205 -12.50 12.39 8.21
N LEU A 206 -11.88 11.55 9.04
CA LEU A 206 -12.46 11.05 10.28
C LEU A 206 -12.12 11.92 11.50
N HIS A 207 -11.08 12.77 11.44
CA HIS A 207 -10.58 13.48 12.63
C HIS A 207 -11.64 14.36 13.30
N ALA A 208 -12.54 14.97 12.53
CA ALA A 208 -13.66 15.77 13.05
C ALA A 208 -14.74 14.93 13.75
N HIS A 209 -14.73 13.63 13.50
CA HIS A 209 -15.77 12.69 13.91
C HIS A 209 -15.34 11.79 15.06
N ILE A 210 -14.04 11.65 15.30
CA ILE A 210 -13.50 10.75 16.33
C ILE A 210 -13.65 11.35 17.73
N ASN A 211 -14.03 10.51 18.68
CA ASN A 211 -13.98 10.85 20.09
C ASN A 211 -12.53 10.70 20.60
N GLN A 212 -11.80 11.81 20.66
CA GLN A 212 -10.39 11.83 21.11
C GLN A 212 -10.18 11.29 22.53
N SER A 213 -11.21 11.33 23.40
CA SER A 213 -11.09 10.79 24.76
C SER A 213 -10.90 9.27 24.83
N LYS A 214 -11.17 8.55 23.73
CA LYS A 214 -10.98 7.10 23.62
C LYS A 214 -9.64 6.71 23.00
N ILE A 215 -8.92 7.66 22.41
CA ILE A 215 -7.57 7.44 21.90
C ILE A 215 -6.64 7.72 23.08
N ALA A 216 -5.95 6.69 23.57
CA ALA A 216 -4.94 6.88 24.60
C ALA A 216 -3.86 7.82 24.05
N GLU A 217 -3.40 8.79 24.85
CA GLU A 217 -2.22 9.65 24.58
C GLU A 217 -0.90 8.85 24.59
N ASN A 218 -0.90 7.64 24.05
CA ASN A 218 0.31 6.90 23.82
C ASN A 218 0.96 7.50 22.57
N ASN A 219 2.18 8.04 22.73
CA ASN A 219 3.04 8.49 21.65
C ASN A 219 2.94 7.53 20.45
N THR A 220 2.09 7.88 19.48
CA THR A 220 1.89 7.07 18.29
C THR A 220 3.23 7.06 17.57
N GLN A 221 3.80 5.86 17.45
CA GLN A 221 5.13 5.71 16.86
C GLN A 221 5.09 6.16 15.40
N SER A 222 6.09 6.92 14.95
CA SER A 222 6.18 7.33 13.54
C SER A 222 6.16 6.15 12.56
N ALA A 223 6.50 4.95 13.03
CA ALA A 223 6.47 3.70 12.25
C ALA A 223 5.08 3.24 11.81
N ILE A 224 3.99 3.76 12.39
CA ILE A 224 2.61 3.44 11.98
C ILE A 224 1.98 4.53 11.11
N PHE A 225 2.63 5.68 10.91
CA PHE A 225 2.05 6.78 10.13
C PHE A 225 2.06 6.42 8.65
N GLY A 226 0.90 6.48 7.99
CA GLY A 226 0.79 6.09 6.58
C GLY A 226 0.83 4.57 6.36
N LEU A 227 0.88 3.76 7.42
CA LEU A 227 0.83 2.31 7.31
C LEU A 227 -0.52 1.88 6.71
N ARG A 228 -0.50 1.04 5.69
CA ARG A 228 -1.66 0.38 5.10
C ARG A 228 -1.42 -1.12 5.12
N ILE A 229 -2.39 -1.86 5.63
CA ILE A 229 -2.36 -3.33 5.61
C ILE A 229 -3.46 -3.83 4.70
N TRP A 230 -3.05 -4.61 3.72
CA TRP A 230 -3.93 -5.21 2.73
C TRP A 230 -4.04 -6.70 3.01
N ARG A 231 -5.26 -7.22 3.11
CA ARG A 231 -5.49 -8.67 3.11
C ARG A 231 -5.47 -9.16 1.66
N ALA A 232 -4.61 -10.12 1.37
CA ALA A 232 -4.55 -10.79 0.08
C ALA A 232 -5.37 -12.08 0.11
N LYS A 233 -6.35 -12.20 -0.78
CA LYS A 233 -7.14 -13.43 -0.96
C LYS A 233 -7.56 -13.57 -2.41
N ASN A 234 -7.29 -14.72 -3.04
CA ASN A 234 -7.69 -15.02 -4.42
C ASN A 234 -7.32 -13.91 -5.43
N GLN A 235 -6.10 -13.36 -5.31
CA GLN A 235 -5.62 -12.22 -6.13
C GLN A 235 -6.42 -10.91 -5.96
N VAL A 236 -7.15 -10.75 -4.85
CA VAL A 236 -7.81 -9.50 -4.49
C VAL A 236 -7.14 -8.94 -3.25
N LEU A 237 -6.84 -7.64 -3.27
CA LEU A 237 -6.41 -6.88 -2.09
C LEU A 237 -7.61 -6.16 -1.51
N THR A 238 -7.87 -6.39 -0.23
CA THR A 238 -8.88 -5.63 0.53
C THR A 238 -8.19 -4.91 1.68
N PRO A 239 -8.46 -3.61 1.90
CA PRO A 239 -7.85 -2.90 3.02
C PRO A 239 -8.32 -3.51 4.34
N ALA A 240 -7.40 -3.70 5.27
CA ALA A 240 -7.66 -4.31 6.58
C ALA A 240 -7.40 -3.34 7.72
N VAL A 241 -6.27 -2.61 7.66
CA VAL A 241 -5.87 -1.64 8.70
C VAL A 241 -5.26 -0.41 8.04
N LEU A 242 -5.57 0.77 8.58
CA LEU A 242 -4.99 2.05 8.20
C LEU A 242 -4.34 2.71 9.42
N GLY A 243 -3.15 3.25 9.23
CA GLY A 243 -2.35 3.93 10.25
C GLY A 243 -2.31 5.43 10.05
N ASP A 244 -2.57 6.19 11.12
CA ASP A 244 -2.68 7.65 11.10
C ASP A 244 -2.06 8.23 12.37
N SER A 245 -1.48 9.42 12.24
CA SER A 245 -0.79 10.10 13.34
C SER A 245 -1.67 10.49 14.53
N LYS A 246 -2.98 10.69 14.34
CA LYS A 246 -3.90 11.07 15.41
C LYS A 246 -4.70 9.92 15.96
N VAL A 247 -4.99 8.91 15.13
CA VAL A 247 -5.84 7.76 15.51
C VAL A 247 -5.00 6.58 15.97
N GLY A 248 -3.75 6.47 15.51
CA GLY A 248 -2.97 5.25 15.64
C GLY A 248 -3.36 4.27 14.54
N LEU A 249 -3.89 3.10 14.91
CA LEU A 249 -4.33 2.07 13.95
C LEU A 249 -5.84 1.94 13.96
N LEU A 250 -6.46 1.99 12.78
CA LEU A 250 -7.90 1.78 12.59
C LEU A 250 -8.16 0.51 11.78
N PHE A 251 -9.00 -0.38 12.30
CA PHE A 251 -9.45 -1.55 11.58
C PHE A 251 -10.56 -1.19 10.59
N VAL A 252 -10.31 -1.44 9.30
CA VAL A 252 -11.25 -1.17 8.21
C VAL A 252 -11.67 -2.42 7.44
N GLY A 253 -11.21 -3.61 7.86
CA GLY A 253 -11.43 -4.88 7.15
C GLY A 253 -12.88 -5.36 7.05
N HIS A 254 -13.84 -4.66 7.66
CA HIS A 254 -15.28 -4.94 7.57
C HIS A 254 -16.01 -3.96 6.63
N TYR A 255 -15.33 -2.95 6.09
CA TYR A 255 -15.87 -2.13 5.00
C TYR A 255 -15.58 -2.81 3.66
N PRO A 256 -16.61 -3.09 2.84
CA PRO A 256 -16.39 -3.53 1.48
C PRO A 256 -15.74 -2.39 0.68
N PRO A 257 -14.64 -2.64 -0.03
CA PRO A 257 -14.08 -1.63 -0.93
C PRO A 257 -15.05 -1.41 -2.09
N ILE A 258 -15.37 -0.15 -2.37
CA ILE A 258 -16.17 0.26 -3.52
C ILE A 258 -15.21 0.81 -4.56
N GLU A 259 -15.14 0.19 -5.73
CA GLU A 259 -14.33 0.72 -6.84
C GLU A 259 -14.84 2.14 -7.19
N GLY A 260 -13.92 3.10 -7.25
CA GLY A 260 -14.24 4.42 -7.78
C GLY A 260 -14.72 4.26 -9.22
N ASN A 261 -15.71 5.06 -9.63
CA ASN A 261 -16.06 5.15 -11.04
C ASN A 261 -14.76 5.43 -11.81
N PRO A 262 -14.47 4.72 -12.91
CA PRO A 262 -13.30 5.03 -13.72
C PRO A 262 -13.35 6.51 -14.04
N ILE A 263 -12.30 7.25 -13.69
CA ILE A 263 -12.18 8.68 -13.99
C ILE A 263 -12.56 8.83 -15.46
N THR A 264 -13.68 9.49 -15.70
CA THR A 264 -14.16 9.69 -17.07
C THR A 264 -13.09 10.46 -17.84
N GLU A 265 -12.93 10.20 -19.13
CA GLU A 265 -11.92 10.91 -19.95
C GLU A 265 -12.06 12.44 -19.84
N GLU A 266 -13.28 12.92 -19.55
CA GLU A 266 -13.62 14.32 -19.34
C GLU A 266 -12.99 14.90 -18.05
N GLU A 267 -12.99 14.15 -16.94
CA GLU A 267 -12.33 14.55 -15.69
C GLU A 267 -10.80 14.46 -15.81
N ARG A 268 -10.30 13.45 -16.54
CA ARG A 268 -8.87 13.32 -16.87
C ARG A 268 -8.39 14.50 -17.74
N ALA A 269 -9.21 14.93 -18.70
CA ALA A 269 -8.92 16.09 -19.54
C ALA A 269 -8.96 17.42 -18.75
N ARG A 270 -9.85 17.55 -17.76
CA ARG A 270 -9.89 18.73 -16.87
C ARG A 270 -8.67 18.82 -15.95
N GLN A 271 -8.21 17.70 -15.38
CA GLN A 271 -7.01 17.67 -14.54
C GLN A 271 -5.74 17.94 -15.35
N ALA A 272 -5.63 17.41 -16.57
CA ALA A 272 -4.53 17.71 -17.49
C ALA A 272 -4.49 19.21 -17.86
N ASN A 273 -5.64 19.83 -18.14
CA ASN A 273 -5.69 21.26 -18.48
C ASN A 273 -5.30 22.19 -17.32
N ASN A 274 -5.57 21.80 -16.07
CA ASN A 274 -5.19 22.60 -14.89
C ASN A 274 -3.67 22.61 -14.62
N LEU A 275 -2.92 21.63 -15.14
CA LEU A 275 -1.45 21.59 -15.08
C LEU A 275 -0.79 22.50 -16.13
N TYR A 276 -1.51 22.87 -17.20
CA TYR A 276 -1.00 23.75 -18.26
C TYR A 276 -1.29 25.25 -18.04
N THR A 277 -2.04 25.62 -17.01
CA THR A 277 -2.44 27.03 -16.76
C THR A 277 -1.60 27.78 -15.73
N LYS A 278 -0.46 27.22 -15.28
CA LYS A 278 0.54 27.99 -14.51
C LYS A 278 1.87 28.02 -15.26
N ALA A 279 1.95 28.94 -16.20
CA ALA A 279 3.19 29.52 -16.72
C ALA A 279 3.09 31.04 -16.61
#